data_AF-A0A7S4MV60-F1
#
_entry.id   AF-A0A7S4MV60-F1
#
_cell.length_a   1.000
_cell.length_b   1.000
_cell.length_c   1.000
_cell.angle_alpha   90.00
_cell.angle_beta   90.00
_cell.angle_gamma   90.00
#
_symmetry.space_group_name_H-M   'P 1'
#
loop_
_entity.id
_entity.type
_entity.pdbx_description
1 polymer ?
#
loop_
_entity_poly.entity_id
_entity_poly.type
_entity_poly.pdbx_seq_one_letter_code
_entity_poly.pdbx_strand_id
1 'polypeptide(L)'
;MGRDNKRGKRGGRGGGRRFAAHSAEEIEQRNARLAAFDAARALRRAEDDDEDGGADDGDDIDDVDTQREAMLSGMKGMSVGDNGDDFEKKEKKSKGVEGLIDVANPNRAGGTNPRMMKAKDLDGAEAAPMTRKQREEAEKARAAAAYRKRHELGLTEEYKRDMAKLAEVRKRREEADAKKKAEVEAAEAAEAERKKQAEEAGAFGGDDKGDKKKKKKKSKDIPKLDKIAIKKMKPAQMKEALKLRGLEIQGNKNQLSERLLEYEKNR
;
A
#
# COMPACT_ATOMS: atom_id res chain seq x y z
N MET A 1 -27.33 46.76 -12.48
CA MET A 1 -25.85 46.69 -12.51
C MET A 1 -25.41 45.47 -11.73
N GLY A 2 -25.35 44.31 -12.37
CA GLY A 2 -24.82 43.08 -11.76
C GLY A 2 -23.30 43.12 -11.77
N ARG A 3 -22.64 42.97 -10.62
CA ARG A 3 -21.19 42.86 -10.54
C ARG A 3 -20.81 41.38 -10.67
N ASP A 4 -20.35 41.02 -11.86
CA ASP A 4 -19.77 39.71 -12.13
C ASP A 4 -18.44 39.56 -11.39
N ASN A 5 -18.45 38.78 -10.31
CA ASN A 5 -17.24 38.34 -9.62
C ASN A 5 -16.49 37.31 -10.48
N LYS A 6 -15.73 37.77 -11.47
CA LYS A 6 -14.68 36.99 -12.13
C LYS A 6 -13.58 36.69 -11.12
N ARG A 7 -13.69 35.57 -10.40
CA ARG A 7 -12.60 35.01 -9.60
C ARG A 7 -11.41 34.74 -10.51
N GLY A 8 -10.29 35.40 -10.22
CA GLY A 8 -9.06 35.33 -10.98
C GLY A 8 -8.62 33.88 -11.20
N LYS A 9 -8.45 33.54 -12.48
CA LYS A 9 -7.85 32.30 -12.95
C LYS A 9 -6.40 32.29 -12.46
N ARG A 10 -6.14 31.66 -11.31
CA ARG A 10 -4.79 31.44 -10.79
C ARG A 10 -4.00 30.71 -11.86
N GLY A 11 -3.01 31.40 -12.43
CA GLY A 11 -2.14 30.88 -13.46
C GLY A 11 -1.55 29.55 -13.01
N GLY A 12 -1.86 28.49 -13.75
CA GLY A 12 -1.20 27.20 -13.59
C GLY A 12 0.30 27.45 -13.66
N ARG A 13 1.00 27.19 -12.56
CA ARG A 13 2.46 27.24 -12.51
C ARG A 13 2.95 26.24 -13.55
N GLY A 14 3.32 26.76 -14.72
CA GLY A 14 3.88 25.98 -15.80
C GLY A 14 5.05 25.20 -15.23
N GLY A 15 4.88 23.88 -15.14
CA GLY A 15 5.97 22.97 -14.86
C GLY A 15 7.01 23.19 -15.95
N GLY A 16 8.03 24.00 -15.63
CA GLY A 16 9.10 24.36 -16.55
C GLY A 16 9.60 23.12 -17.25
N ARG A 17 9.74 23.22 -18.58
CA ARG A 17 10.25 22.14 -19.42
C ARG A 17 11.56 21.67 -18.79
N ARG A 18 11.54 20.46 -18.24
CA ARG A 18 12.70 19.85 -17.62
C ARG A 18 13.64 19.52 -18.78
N PHE A 19 14.61 20.38 -19.04
CA PHE A 19 15.73 20.03 -19.92
C PHE A 19 16.33 18.74 -19.35
N ALA A 20 16.47 17.73 -20.20
CA ALA A 20 17.10 16.48 -19.80
C ALA A 20 18.54 16.83 -19.38
N ALA A 21 18.90 16.56 -18.11
CA ALA A 21 20.25 16.84 -17.64
C ALA A 21 21.25 16.10 -18.52
N HIS A 22 22.28 16.82 -19.00
CA HIS A 22 23.19 16.32 -20.03
C HIS A 22 24.47 15.71 -19.44
N SER A 23 24.64 15.74 -18.11
CA SER A 23 25.80 15.16 -17.41
C SER A 23 25.42 14.55 -16.06
N ALA A 24 26.23 13.59 -15.58
CA ALA A 24 26.02 12.94 -14.28
C ALA A 24 26.15 13.92 -13.10
N GLU A 25 27.08 14.86 -13.19
CA GLU A 25 27.30 15.90 -12.18
C GLU A 25 26.09 16.84 -12.06
N GLU A 26 25.46 17.20 -13.18
CA GLU A 26 24.23 18.00 -13.20
C GLU A 26 23.03 17.26 -12.56
N ILE A 27 22.97 15.93 -12.72
CA ILE A 27 21.95 15.09 -12.06
C ILE A 27 22.19 15.05 -10.56
N GLU A 28 23.43 14.90 -10.10
CA GLU A 28 23.77 14.90 -8.68
C GLU A 28 23.46 16.25 -8.02
N GLN A 29 23.83 17.36 -8.65
CA GLN A 29 23.50 18.71 -8.16
C GLN A 29 21.99 18.93 -8.09
N ARG A 30 21.24 18.45 -9.09
CA ARG A 30 19.77 18.51 -9.08
C ARG A 30 19.18 17.65 -7.96
N ASN A 31 19.67 16.43 -7.78
CA ASN A 31 19.20 15.52 -6.73
C ASN A 31 19.52 16.07 -5.34
N ALA A 32 20.71 16.64 -5.15
CA ALA A 32 21.09 17.30 -3.91
C ALA A 32 20.18 18.51 -3.61
N ARG A 33 19.84 19.32 -4.62
CA ARG A 33 18.90 20.44 -4.46
C ARG A 33 17.49 19.98 -4.12
N LEU A 34 17.01 18.89 -4.71
CA LEU A 34 15.71 18.30 -4.41
C LEU A 34 15.69 17.71 -2.99
N ALA A 35 16.73 16.99 -2.60
CA ALA A 35 16.87 16.43 -1.25
C ALA A 35 16.93 17.54 -0.19
N ALA A 36 17.65 18.64 -0.44
CA ALA A 36 17.67 19.80 0.45
C ALA A 36 16.29 20.47 0.57
N PHE A 37 15.55 20.57 -0.55
CA PHE A 37 14.19 21.12 -0.55
C PHE A 37 13.21 20.23 0.24
N ASP A 38 13.29 18.91 0.08
CA ASP A 38 12.44 17.96 0.80
C ASP A 38 12.82 17.89 2.29
N ALA A 39 14.10 17.96 2.64
CA ALA A 39 14.56 18.05 4.03
C ALA A 39 14.08 19.33 4.72
N ALA A 40 14.20 20.50 4.07
CA ALA A 40 13.67 21.76 4.61
C ALA A 40 12.14 21.74 4.76
N ARG A 41 11.43 20.98 3.93
CA ARG A 41 9.99 20.77 4.05
C ARG A 41 9.63 19.83 5.18
N ALA A 42 10.43 18.79 5.40
CA ALA A 42 10.27 17.88 6.54
C ALA A 42 10.56 18.60 7.86
N LEU A 43 11.59 19.45 7.91
CA LEU A 43 11.94 20.22 9.10
C LEU A 43 10.80 21.16 9.53
N ARG A 44 10.22 21.92 8.59
CA ARG A 44 9.05 22.77 8.88
C ARG A 44 7.84 21.99 9.38
N ARG A 45 7.66 20.73 8.95
CA ARG A 45 6.56 19.88 9.45
C ARG A 45 6.84 19.29 10.82
N ALA A 46 8.10 19.05 11.14
CA ALA A 46 8.50 18.57 12.46
C ALA A 46 8.48 19.71 13.49
N GLU A 47 8.89 20.91 13.09
CA GLU A 47 8.90 22.11 13.94
C GLU A 47 7.48 22.60 14.28
N ASP A 48 6.49 22.39 13.38
CA ASP A 48 5.06 22.62 13.66
C ASP A 48 4.44 21.54 14.59
N ASP A 49 5.11 20.41 14.88
CA ASP A 49 4.57 19.28 15.67
C ASP A 49 5.07 19.29 17.14
N ASP A 50 6.05 20.13 17.47
CA ASP A 50 6.67 20.22 18.81
C ASP A 50 6.19 21.45 19.62
N GLU A 51 5.34 22.33 19.06
CA GLU A 51 4.89 23.56 19.73
C GLU A 51 3.36 23.83 19.62
N ASP A 52 2.50 22.81 19.81
CA ASP A 52 1.16 23.05 20.36
C ASP A 52 0.55 21.82 21.04
N GLY A 53 0.82 21.69 22.34
CA GLY A 53 -0.02 20.94 23.25
C GLY A 53 -1.20 21.80 23.70
N GLY A 54 -2.23 21.90 22.87
CA GLY A 54 -3.46 22.67 23.14
C GLY A 54 -4.67 21.96 22.54
N ALA A 55 -5.69 21.73 23.36
CA ALA A 55 -6.90 21.02 22.98
C ALA A 55 -7.87 21.85 22.11
N ASP A 56 -8.70 21.12 21.34
CA ASP A 56 -10.04 21.45 20.81
C ASP A 56 -10.14 21.83 19.31
N ASP A 57 -11.23 21.33 18.70
CA ASP A 57 -11.67 21.38 17.29
C ASP A 57 -10.83 20.54 16.28
N GLY A 58 -11.35 19.53 15.58
CA GLY A 58 -12.66 19.47 14.93
C GLY A 58 -12.44 19.44 13.40
N ASP A 59 -12.82 18.32 12.77
CA ASP A 59 -13.02 18.14 11.31
C ASP A 59 -11.82 17.93 10.36
N ASP A 60 -12.09 17.07 9.35
CA ASP A 60 -11.41 16.91 8.05
C ASP A 60 -10.07 16.15 7.92
N ILE A 61 -10.05 14.84 8.24
CA ILE A 61 -8.98 13.92 7.81
C ILE A 61 -9.41 12.94 6.69
N ASP A 62 -10.69 12.88 6.32
CA ASP A 62 -11.20 11.84 5.41
C ASP A 62 -11.22 12.24 3.89
N ASP A 63 -10.80 13.45 3.51
CA ASP A 63 -10.92 13.96 2.12
C ASP A 63 -9.66 13.76 1.24
N VAL A 64 -8.50 13.43 1.83
CA VAL A 64 -7.23 13.35 1.08
C VAL A 64 -7.04 12.05 0.31
N ASP A 65 -7.57 10.92 0.82
CA ASP A 65 -7.46 9.63 0.16
C ASP A 65 -8.50 9.46 -0.96
N THR A 66 -9.69 10.03 -0.79
CA THR A 66 -10.76 10.04 -1.79
C THR A 66 -10.47 10.99 -2.96
N GLN A 67 -9.84 12.15 -2.71
CA GLN A 67 -9.35 13.03 -3.79
C GLN A 67 -8.21 12.39 -4.60
N ARG A 68 -7.35 11.59 -3.97
CA ARG A 68 -6.22 10.93 -4.64
C ARG A 68 -6.68 9.81 -5.58
N GLU A 69 -7.71 9.05 -5.22
CA GLU A 69 -8.32 8.05 -6.11
C GLU A 69 -9.11 8.69 -7.26
N ALA A 70 -9.83 9.78 -7.02
CA ALA A 70 -10.57 10.50 -8.06
C ALA A 70 -9.65 11.15 -9.12
N MET A 71 -8.49 11.68 -8.71
CA MET A 71 -7.50 12.25 -9.64
C MET A 71 -6.77 11.18 -10.48
N LEU A 72 -6.58 9.96 -9.96
CA LEU A 72 -5.99 8.86 -10.73
C LEU A 72 -6.96 8.29 -11.79
N SER A 73 -8.26 8.28 -11.49
CA SER A 73 -9.31 7.85 -12.43
C SER A 73 -9.46 8.82 -13.62
N GLY A 74 -9.36 10.14 -13.37
CA GLY A 74 -9.45 11.16 -14.42
C GLY A 74 -8.29 11.19 -15.43
N MET A 75 -7.12 10.64 -15.09
CA MET A 75 -5.95 10.61 -15.97
C MET A 75 -6.01 9.48 -17.01
N LYS A 76 -6.86 8.46 -16.83
CA LYS A 76 -6.95 7.29 -17.72
C LYS A 76 -7.79 7.55 -18.99
N GLY A 77 -8.49 8.68 -19.09
CA GLY A 77 -9.46 8.97 -20.17
C GLY A 77 -8.99 9.89 -21.29
N MET A 78 -7.77 10.44 -21.26
CA MET A 78 -7.38 11.55 -22.15
C MET A 78 -6.32 11.18 -23.21
N SER A 79 -6.37 9.97 -23.76
CA SER A 79 -5.56 9.63 -24.93
C SER A 79 -6.38 8.87 -25.97
N VAL A 80 -6.95 9.63 -26.90
CA VAL A 80 -6.85 9.48 -28.36
C VAL A 80 -7.80 10.53 -28.95
N GLY A 81 -7.24 11.71 -29.22
CA GLY A 81 -7.84 12.73 -30.05
C GLY A 81 -7.36 12.53 -31.47
N ASP A 82 -8.33 12.24 -32.33
CA ASP A 82 -8.36 12.40 -33.77
C ASP A 82 -7.74 13.74 -34.23
N ASN A 83 -6.77 13.67 -35.16
CA ASN A 83 -6.44 14.78 -36.06
C ASN A 83 -5.65 14.28 -37.27
N GLY A 84 -6.33 14.19 -38.41
CA GLY A 84 -6.01 14.96 -39.61
C GLY A 84 -4.63 14.81 -40.26
N ASP A 85 -4.65 14.07 -41.38
CA ASP A 85 -3.76 14.06 -42.55
C ASP A 85 -2.89 15.32 -42.79
N ASP A 86 -1.56 15.14 -42.83
CA ASP A 86 -0.65 15.93 -43.67
C ASP A 86 0.57 15.05 -44.03
N PHE A 87 0.94 15.13 -45.31
CA PHE A 87 1.71 14.16 -46.07
C PHE A 87 3.23 14.43 -45.96
N GLU A 88 4.02 13.36 -46.08
CA GLU A 88 5.46 13.30 -46.43
C GLU A 88 6.51 12.89 -45.37
N LYS A 89 7.16 11.76 -45.72
CA LYS A 89 8.43 11.16 -45.26
C LYS A 89 8.66 10.97 -43.76
N LYS A 90 8.04 9.92 -43.20
CA LYS A 90 8.42 9.30 -41.91
C LYS A 90 9.48 8.21 -42.09
N GLU A 91 10.68 8.45 -41.55
CA GLU A 91 11.47 7.36 -40.96
C GLU A 91 10.74 6.86 -39.71
N LYS A 92 10.31 5.59 -39.72
CA LYS A 92 9.53 4.99 -38.65
C LYS A 92 10.45 4.64 -37.47
N LYS A 93 10.32 5.34 -36.34
CA LYS A 93 10.83 4.87 -35.04
C LYS A 93 9.88 3.81 -34.49
N SER A 94 10.38 2.61 -34.19
CA SER A 94 9.57 1.51 -33.63
C SER A 94 9.02 1.90 -32.25
N LYS A 95 7.79 1.48 -31.95
CA LYS A 95 7.10 1.77 -30.69
C LYS A 95 7.06 0.49 -29.85
N GLY A 96 7.52 0.56 -28.61
CA GLY A 96 7.36 -0.52 -27.62
C GLY A 96 8.66 -1.24 -27.24
N VAL A 97 8.51 -2.42 -26.63
CA VAL A 97 9.59 -3.29 -26.12
C VAL A 97 10.47 -3.88 -27.25
N GLU A 98 10.04 -3.76 -28.50
CA GLU A 98 10.83 -4.13 -29.69
C GLU A 98 12.18 -3.40 -29.82
N GLY A 99 12.37 -2.25 -29.15
CA GLY A 99 13.67 -1.57 -29.08
C GLY A 99 14.55 -1.98 -27.90
N LEU A 100 14.03 -2.81 -26.98
CA LEU A 100 14.71 -3.22 -25.75
C LEU A 100 15.25 -4.66 -25.81
N ILE A 101 14.69 -5.48 -26.70
CA ILE A 101 15.22 -6.82 -26.99
C ILE A 101 16.22 -6.68 -28.15
N ASP A 102 17.51 -6.81 -27.85
CA ASP A 102 18.55 -6.87 -28.87
C ASP A 102 18.39 -8.15 -29.69
N VAL A 103 17.68 -8.05 -30.82
CA VAL A 103 17.61 -9.13 -31.80
C VAL A 103 18.96 -9.19 -32.53
N ALA A 104 19.87 -10.00 -31.99
CA ALA A 104 21.14 -10.32 -32.63
C ALA A 104 20.91 -11.20 -33.87
N ASN A 105 20.43 -10.60 -34.95
CA ASN A 105 20.37 -11.25 -36.25
C ASN A 105 21.80 -11.23 -36.85
N PRO A 106 22.47 -12.40 -36.99
CA PRO A 106 23.84 -12.48 -37.50
C PRO A 106 23.98 -12.05 -38.97
N ASN A 107 22.87 -11.91 -39.71
CA ASN A 107 22.84 -11.40 -41.08
C ASN A 107 22.47 -9.90 -41.17
N ARG A 108 22.31 -9.19 -40.04
CA ARG A 108 22.11 -7.71 -40.02
C ARG A 108 23.43 -6.94 -40.20
N ALA A 109 24.47 -7.60 -40.70
CA ALA A 109 25.75 -6.99 -41.04
C ALA A 109 25.67 -6.39 -42.44
N GLY A 110 25.14 -5.16 -42.52
CA GLY A 110 25.10 -4.39 -43.76
C GLY A 110 25.35 -2.91 -43.48
N GLY A 111 26.61 -2.55 -43.21
CA GLY A 111 27.05 -1.15 -43.28
C GLY A 111 27.55 -0.56 -41.97
N THR A 112 28.65 -1.08 -41.42
CA THR A 112 29.76 -0.31 -40.81
C THR A 112 30.73 -1.32 -40.20
N ASN A 113 31.92 -1.43 -40.78
CA ASN A 113 32.94 -2.38 -40.36
C ASN A 113 33.46 -2.04 -38.94
N PRO A 114 33.25 -2.86 -37.90
CA PRO A 114 34.15 -2.82 -36.76
C PRO A 114 35.46 -3.44 -37.21
N ARG A 115 36.57 -2.70 -37.13
CA ARG A 115 37.90 -3.29 -37.33
C ARG A 115 38.03 -4.50 -36.40
N MET A 116 38.11 -5.69 -36.97
CA MET A 116 38.33 -6.93 -36.22
C MET A 116 39.70 -6.84 -35.54
N MET A 117 39.71 -6.52 -34.24
CA MET A 117 40.84 -6.81 -33.35
C MET A 117 40.99 -8.34 -33.33
N LYS A 118 42.14 -8.86 -33.75
CA LYS A 118 42.36 -10.31 -33.81
C LYS A 118 42.57 -10.80 -32.37
N ALA A 119 42.04 -11.98 -32.04
CA ALA A 119 42.20 -12.59 -30.71
C ALA A 119 43.67 -12.75 -30.28
N LYS A 120 44.61 -12.78 -31.23
CA LYS A 120 46.06 -12.81 -30.97
C LYS A 120 46.63 -11.48 -30.43
N ASP A 121 45.93 -10.37 -30.59
CA ASP A 121 46.34 -9.05 -30.11
C ASP A 121 45.85 -8.75 -28.67
N LEU A 122 44.98 -9.61 -28.11
CA LEU A 122 44.44 -9.50 -26.74
C LEU A 122 45.26 -10.29 -25.70
N ASP A 123 46.02 -11.31 -26.12
CA ASP A 123 46.73 -12.23 -25.23
C ASP A 123 48.09 -11.69 -24.74
N GLY A 124 48.58 -10.59 -25.34
CA GLY A 124 49.83 -9.91 -24.94
C GLY A 124 49.61 -8.52 -24.32
N ALA A 125 48.37 -8.08 -24.17
CA ALA A 125 48.06 -6.79 -23.54
C ALA A 125 47.95 -7.00 -22.03
N GLU A 126 49.08 -6.92 -21.31
CA GLU A 126 49.05 -6.70 -19.87
C GLU A 126 48.08 -5.55 -19.59
N ALA A 127 47.02 -5.83 -18.84
CA ALA A 127 46.00 -4.84 -18.53
C ALA A 127 46.70 -3.60 -17.98
N ALA A 128 46.56 -2.47 -18.69
CA ALA A 128 47.22 -1.22 -18.33
C ALA A 128 47.06 -1.00 -16.81
N PRO A 129 48.15 -0.74 -16.06
CA PRO A 129 48.10 -0.70 -14.62
C PRO A 129 47.04 0.31 -14.21
N MET A 130 45.99 -0.18 -13.55
CA MET A 130 44.82 0.62 -13.17
C MET A 130 45.28 1.93 -12.54
N THR A 131 44.73 3.04 -13.02
CA THR A 131 45.02 4.36 -12.46
C THR A 131 44.69 4.35 -10.96
N ARG A 132 45.36 5.18 -10.17
CA ARG A 132 45.14 5.24 -8.71
C ARG A 132 43.65 5.31 -8.36
N LYS A 133 42.89 6.14 -9.10
CA LYS A 133 41.44 6.27 -8.96
C LYS A 133 40.70 4.96 -9.23
N GLN A 134 41.05 4.25 -10.30
CA GLN A 134 40.44 2.95 -10.63
C GLN A 134 40.78 1.86 -9.61
N ARG A 135 41.97 1.91 -8.98
CA ARG A 135 42.33 0.97 -7.89
C ARG A 135 41.48 1.22 -6.65
N GLU A 136 41.34 2.49 -6.24
CA GLU A 136 40.52 2.88 -5.09
C GLU A 136 39.03 2.55 -5.32
N GLU A 137 38.50 2.77 -6.54
CA GLU A 137 37.13 2.39 -6.91
C GLU A 137 36.93 0.87 -6.90
N ALA A 138 37.90 0.10 -7.41
CA ALA A 138 37.85 -1.36 -7.39
C ALA A 138 37.95 -1.93 -5.98
N GLU A 139 38.76 -1.33 -5.10
CA GLU A 139 38.85 -1.71 -3.69
C GLU A 139 37.55 -1.38 -2.95
N LYS A 140 36.98 -0.20 -3.17
CA LYS A 140 35.67 0.18 -2.60
C LYS A 140 34.56 -0.77 -3.06
N ALA A 141 34.56 -1.16 -4.33
CA ALA A 141 33.63 -2.16 -4.85
C ALA A 141 33.83 -3.53 -4.21
N ARG A 142 35.08 -3.97 -4.03
CA ARG A 142 35.41 -5.23 -3.35
C ARG A 142 35.01 -5.22 -1.88
N ALA A 143 35.25 -4.12 -1.16
CA ALA A 143 34.85 -3.94 0.23
C ALA A 143 33.32 -3.95 0.39
N ALA A 144 32.60 -3.25 -0.49
CA ALA A 144 31.14 -3.28 -0.51
C ALA A 144 30.59 -4.68 -0.82
N ALA A 145 31.19 -5.40 -1.76
CA ALA A 145 30.82 -6.79 -2.06
C ALA A 145 31.12 -7.73 -0.90
N ALA A 146 32.26 -7.57 -0.21
CA ALA A 146 32.60 -8.35 0.97
C ALA A 146 31.63 -8.07 2.13
N TYR A 147 31.25 -6.81 2.33
CA TYR A 147 30.23 -6.42 3.31
C TYR A 147 28.89 -7.10 3.01
N ARG A 148 28.41 -7.02 1.75
CA ARG A 148 27.17 -7.67 1.31
C ARG A 148 27.21 -9.17 1.55
N LYS A 149 28.30 -9.84 1.15
CA LYS A 149 28.48 -11.28 1.41
C LYS A 149 28.44 -11.59 2.91
N ARG A 150 29.12 -10.80 3.74
CA ARG A 150 29.11 -11.00 5.21
C ARG A 150 27.73 -10.77 5.80
N HIS A 151 26.97 -9.84 5.25
CA HIS A 151 25.60 -9.55 5.66
C HIS A 151 24.64 -10.69 5.26
N GLU A 152 24.76 -11.19 4.03
CA GLU A 152 23.98 -12.32 3.52
C GLU A 152 24.27 -13.61 4.30
N LEU A 153 25.54 -13.84 4.67
CA LEU A 153 25.96 -14.93 5.56
C LEU A 153 25.52 -14.73 7.02
N GLY A 154 24.92 -13.58 7.35
CA GLY A 154 24.43 -13.26 8.68
C GLY A 154 25.51 -13.02 9.74
N LEU A 155 26.73 -12.74 9.31
CA LEU A 155 27.87 -12.48 10.18
C LEU A 155 27.94 -11.01 10.63
N THR A 156 27.22 -10.09 9.97
CA THR A 156 27.12 -8.70 10.41
C THR A 156 26.28 -8.56 11.68
N GLU A 157 26.64 -7.64 12.55
CA GLU A 157 25.87 -7.37 13.78
C GLU A 157 24.46 -6.85 13.45
N GLU A 158 24.33 -6.06 12.38
CA GLU A 158 23.05 -5.56 11.87
C GLU A 158 22.10 -6.71 11.55
N TYR A 159 22.55 -7.69 10.75
CA TYR A 159 21.75 -8.87 10.45
C TYR A 159 21.34 -9.63 11.71
N LYS A 160 22.28 -9.84 12.64
CA LYS A 160 21.98 -10.54 13.90
C LYS A 160 20.93 -9.81 14.72
N ARG A 161 21.02 -8.47 14.83
CA ARG A 161 20.03 -7.64 15.54
C ARG A 161 18.67 -7.72 14.86
N ASP A 162 18.61 -7.59 13.54
CA ASP A 162 17.34 -7.62 12.81
C ASP A 162 16.70 -9.01 12.85
N MET A 163 17.49 -10.07 12.75
CA MET A 163 17.01 -11.44 12.95
C MET A 163 16.52 -11.70 14.37
N ALA A 164 17.17 -11.13 15.39
CA ALA A 164 16.72 -11.23 16.77
C ALA A 164 15.36 -10.53 16.96
N LYS A 165 15.18 -9.32 16.40
CA LYS A 165 13.88 -8.62 16.41
C LYS A 165 12.81 -9.43 15.68
N LEU A 166 13.12 -9.98 14.51
CA LEU A 166 12.17 -10.82 13.77
C LEU A 166 11.81 -12.10 14.53
N ALA A 167 12.77 -12.72 15.23
CA ALA A 167 12.54 -13.89 16.07
C ALA A 167 11.64 -13.56 17.26
N GLU A 168 11.81 -12.41 17.91
CA GLU A 168 10.93 -11.95 18.98
C GLU A 168 9.49 -11.73 18.49
N VAL A 169 9.33 -11.11 17.31
CA VAL A 169 8.01 -10.95 16.70
C VAL A 169 7.37 -12.29 16.36
N ARG A 170 8.14 -13.26 15.84
CA ARG A 170 7.64 -14.62 15.59
C ARG A 170 7.18 -15.29 16.88
N LYS A 171 7.99 -15.25 17.94
CA LYS A 171 7.62 -15.79 19.26
C LYS A 171 6.34 -15.15 19.79
N ARG A 172 6.23 -13.82 19.74
CA ARG A 172 5.02 -13.11 20.18
C ARG A 172 3.78 -13.51 19.39
N ARG A 173 3.91 -13.75 18.08
CA ARG A 173 2.81 -14.23 17.23
C ARG A 173 2.43 -15.67 17.58
N GLU A 174 3.41 -16.55 17.70
CA GLU A 174 3.22 -17.95 18.07
C GLU A 174 2.58 -18.08 19.45
N GLU A 175 3.01 -17.30 20.44
CA GLU A 175 2.40 -17.25 21.78
C GLU A 175 0.97 -16.72 21.73
N ALA A 176 0.68 -15.69 20.91
CA ALA A 176 -0.67 -15.18 20.75
C ALA A 176 -1.58 -16.21 20.07
N ASP A 177 -1.09 -16.91 19.05
CA ASP A 177 -1.85 -17.94 18.35
C ASP A 177 -2.03 -19.19 19.22
N ALA A 178 -1.05 -19.56 20.04
CA ALA A 178 -1.16 -20.62 21.03
C ALA A 178 -2.20 -20.27 22.11
N LYS A 179 -2.18 -19.02 22.63
CA LYS A 179 -3.19 -18.54 23.59
C LYS A 179 -4.60 -18.55 22.99
N LYS A 180 -4.76 -18.12 21.74
CA LYS A 180 -6.05 -18.18 21.04
C LYS A 180 -6.53 -19.61 20.84
N LYS A 181 -5.65 -20.54 20.45
CA LYS A 181 -6.02 -21.95 20.31
C LYS A 181 -6.43 -22.56 21.64
N ALA A 182 -5.67 -22.31 22.71
CA ALA A 182 -6.01 -22.79 24.04
C ALA A 182 -7.34 -22.20 24.56
N GLU A 183 -7.64 -20.92 24.28
CA GLU A 183 -8.91 -20.30 24.63
C GLU A 183 -10.09 -20.90 23.86
N VAL A 184 -9.92 -21.17 22.56
CA VAL A 184 -10.93 -21.84 21.73
C VAL A 184 -11.17 -23.27 22.20
N GLU A 185 -10.12 -24.05 22.43
CA GLU A 185 -10.22 -25.43 22.94
C GLU A 185 -10.87 -25.46 24.34
N ALA A 186 -10.53 -24.53 25.23
CA ALA A 186 -11.17 -24.41 26.54
C ALA A 186 -12.65 -24.00 26.44
N ALA A 187 -13.00 -23.10 25.52
CA ALA A 187 -14.37 -22.70 25.28
C ALA A 187 -15.21 -23.84 24.69
N GLU A 188 -14.64 -24.61 23.75
CA GLU A 188 -15.28 -25.80 23.18
C GLU A 188 -15.45 -26.92 24.22
N ALA A 189 -14.44 -27.16 25.06
CA ALA A 189 -14.53 -28.12 26.15
C ALA A 189 -15.60 -27.71 27.17
N ALA A 190 -15.66 -26.42 27.55
CA ALA A 190 -16.69 -25.89 28.44
C ALA A 190 -18.10 -25.95 27.81
N GLU A 191 -18.22 -25.73 26.49
CA GLU A 191 -19.50 -25.90 25.78
C GLU A 191 -19.91 -27.38 25.72
N ALA A 192 -18.97 -28.29 25.48
CA ALA A 192 -19.21 -29.73 25.49
C ALA A 192 -19.62 -30.24 26.87
N GLU A 193 -18.98 -29.77 27.95
CA GLU A 193 -19.38 -30.06 29.33
C GLU A 193 -20.76 -29.49 29.65
N ARG A 194 -21.07 -28.26 29.24
CA ARG A 194 -22.41 -27.68 29.40
C ARG A 194 -23.47 -28.47 28.64
N LYS A 195 -23.16 -28.97 27.43
CA LYS A 195 -24.08 -29.83 26.66
C LYS A 195 -24.29 -31.18 27.36
N LYS A 196 -23.24 -31.82 27.86
CA LYS A 196 -23.34 -33.07 28.61
C LYS A 196 -24.14 -32.91 29.91
N GLN A 197 -23.88 -31.84 30.68
CA GLN A 197 -24.66 -31.53 31.88
C GLN A 197 -26.12 -31.21 31.57
N ALA A 198 -26.40 -30.54 30.45
CA ALA A 198 -27.78 -30.29 30.01
C ALA A 198 -28.49 -31.56 29.53
N GLU A 199 -27.76 -32.53 28.96
CA GLU A 199 -28.28 -33.85 28.57
C GLU A 199 -28.56 -34.74 29.79
N GLU A 200 -27.63 -34.77 30.77
CA GLU A 200 -27.83 -35.50 32.04
C GLU A 200 -28.97 -34.89 32.88
N ALA A 201 -29.09 -33.55 32.91
CA ALA A 201 -30.22 -32.87 33.55
C ALA A 201 -31.55 -33.02 32.76
N GLY A 202 -31.47 -33.37 31.47
CA GLY A 202 -32.61 -33.63 30.59
C GLY A 202 -33.19 -35.05 30.70
N ALA A 203 -32.58 -35.94 31.49
CA ALA A 203 -33.03 -37.32 31.67
C ALA A 203 -34.16 -37.51 32.71
N PHE A 204 -34.70 -36.44 33.29
CA PHE A 204 -35.90 -36.47 34.14
C PHE A 204 -36.98 -35.52 33.59
N GLY A 205 -37.55 -35.87 32.45
CA GLY A 205 -38.63 -35.11 31.83
C GLY A 205 -39.34 -35.96 30.80
N GLY A 206 -40.22 -36.84 31.28
CA GLY A 206 -40.96 -37.80 30.48
C GLY A 206 -41.79 -37.16 29.35
N ASP A 207 -42.02 -38.00 28.36
CA ASP A 207 -42.98 -37.84 27.27
C ASP A 207 -44.28 -37.16 27.72
N ASP A 208 -44.57 -35.97 27.18
CA ASP A 208 -45.95 -35.49 27.05
C ASP A 208 -46.17 -34.95 25.64
N LYS A 209 -46.92 -35.74 24.85
CA LYS A 209 -47.46 -35.32 23.56
C LYS A 209 -48.51 -34.25 23.79
N GLY A 210 -48.24 -33.02 23.35
CA GLY A 210 -49.21 -31.93 23.46
C GLY A 210 -49.05 -30.87 22.39
N ASP A 211 -49.59 -31.14 21.20
CA ASP A 211 -49.84 -30.15 20.16
C ASP A 211 -50.67 -28.99 20.71
N LYS A 212 -50.10 -27.77 20.75
CA LYS A 212 -50.86 -26.51 20.73
C LYS A 212 -49.96 -25.31 20.40
N LYS A 213 -50.08 -24.85 19.16
CA LYS A 213 -49.94 -23.46 18.70
C LYS A 213 -50.10 -22.42 19.83
N LYS A 214 -48.99 -21.90 20.33
CA LYS A 214 -48.85 -20.51 20.77
C LYS A 214 -47.49 -20.01 20.26
N LYS A 215 -47.51 -19.23 19.17
CA LYS A 215 -46.36 -18.46 18.67
C LYS A 215 -45.93 -17.47 19.75
N LYS A 216 -45.11 -17.93 20.70
CA LYS A 216 -44.30 -17.08 21.56
C LYS A 216 -43.21 -16.50 20.65
N LYS A 217 -43.33 -15.22 20.29
CA LYS A 217 -42.25 -14.49 19.58
C LYS A 217 -40.98 -14.68 20.42
N LYS A 218 -40.09 -15.57 20.00
CA LYS A 218 -38.69 -15.57 20.45
C LYS A 218 -38.15 -14.20 20.04
N SER A 219 -38.04 -13.29 21.01
CA SER A 219 -37.19 -12.11 20.88
C SER A 219 -35.82 -12.64 20.51
N LYS A 220 -35.42 -12.45 19.24
CA LYS A 220 -34.03 -12.64 18.88
C LYS A 220 -33.30 -11.55 19.65
N ASP A 221 -32.59 -11.92 20.71
CA ASP A 221 -31.76 -10.99 21.45
C ASP A 221 -30.61 -10.55 20.54
N ILE A 222 -30.87 -9.53 19.72
CA ILE A 222 -29.88 -8.95 18.82
C ILE A 222 -28.81 -8.33 19.73
N PRO A 223 -27.52 -8.63 19.59
CA PRO A 223 -26.49 -8.02 20.44
C PRO A 223 -26.49 -6.50 20.25
N LYS A 224 -26.42 -5.76 21.37
CA LYS A 224 -26.25 -4.29 21.36
C LYS A 224 -24.89 -3.96 20.72
N LEU A 225 -24.85 -2.94 19.88
CA LEU A 225 -23.63 -2.51 19.21
C LEU A 225 -23.17 -1.17 19.78
N ASP A 226 -21.92 -1.12 20.23
CA ASP A 226 -21.33 0.12 20.74
C ASP A 226 -21.13 1.14 19.62
N LYS A 227 -21.17 2.44 19.97
CA LYS A 227 -21.00 3.55 19.01
C LYS A 227 -19.69 3.43 18.22
N ILE A 228 -18.60 3.01 18.89
CA ILE A 228 -17.28 2.83 18.28
C ILE A 228 -17.31 1.64 17.30
N ALA A 229 -17.97 0.55 17.67
CA ALA A 229 -18.12 -0.62 16.81
C ALA A 229 -18.90 -0.27 15.55
N ILE A 230 -20.01 0.48 15.67
CA ILE A 230 -20.81 0.93 14.53
C ILE A 230 -19.99 1.78 13.56
N LYS A 231 -19.19 2.74 14.04
CA LYS A 231 -18.35 3.59 13.17
C LYS A 231 -17.26 2.81 12.44
N LYS A 232 -16.71 1.76 13.07
CA LYS A 232 -15.65 0.90 12.51
C LYS A 232 -16.18 -0.17 11.55
N MET A 233 -17.48 -0.48 11.56
CA MET A 233 -18.05 -1.49 10.66
C MET A 233 -17.94 -1.08 9.19
N LYS A 234 -17.71 -2.09 8.33
CA LYS A 234 -17.78 -1.91 6.87
C LYS A 234 -19.23 -1.73 6.44
N PRO A 235 -19.52 -1.04 5.31
CA PRO A 235 -20.89 -0.84 4.83
C PRO A 235 -21.69 -2.15 4.65
N ALA A 236 -21.03 -3.24 4.24
CA ALA A 236 -21.66 -4.57 4.15
C ALA A 236 -22.14 -5.08 5.52
N GLN A 237 -21.29 -4.97 6.55
CA GLN A 237 -21.62 -5.36 7.92
C GLN A 237 -22.73 -4.49 8.51
N MET A 238 -22.74 -3.19 8.20
CA MET A 238 -23.84 -2.31 8.61
C MET A 238 -25.17 -2.72 7.96
N LYS A 239 -25.17 -3.09 6.67
CA LYS A 239 -26.37 -3.58 5.98
C LYS A 239 -26.90 -4.88 6.58
N GLU A 240 -26.02 -5.79 6.95
CA GLU A 240 -26.40 -7.03 7.66
C GLU A 240 -26.96 -6.73 9.05
N ALA A 241 -26.31 -5.84 9.80
CA ALA A 241 -26.76 -5.38 11.11
C ALA A 241 -28.15 -4.70 11.06
N LEU A 242 -28.41 -3.90 10.02
CA LEU A 242 -29.71 -3.27 9.75
C LEU A 242 -30.75 -4.31 9.34
N LYS A 243 -30.39 -5.26 8.47
CA LYS A 243 -31.28 -6.36 8.05
C LYS A 243 -31.71 -7.24 9.22
N LEU A 244 -30.79 -7.54 10.14
CA LEU A 244 -31.09 -8.29 11.37
C LEU A 244 -32.04 -7.53 12.30
N ARG A 245 -31.93 -6.19 12.33
CA ARG A 245 -32.80 -5.29 13.10
C ARG A 245 -34.11 -4.94 12.38
N GLY A 246 -34.29 -5.36 11.13
CA GLY A 246 -35.46 -5.04 10.31
C GLY A 246 -35.52 -3.58 9.85
N LEU A 247 -34.38 -2.90 9.77
CA LEU A 247 -34.25 -1.51 9.33
C LEU A 247 -33.89 -1.43 7.84
N GLU A 248 -34.10 -0.24 7.26
CA GLU A 248 -33.77 0.05 5.87
C GLU A 248 -32.26 -0.06 5.59
N ILE A 249 -31.88 -0.75 4.52
CA ILE A 249 -30.47 -1.02 4.14
C ILE A 249 -29.94 -0.09 3.04
N GLN A 250 -30.74 0.87 2.57
CA GLN A 250 -30.39 1.77 1.48
C GLN A 250 -29.62 3.00 1.99
N GLY A 251 -28.67 3.48 1.19
CA GLY A 251 -27.92 4.71 1.44
C GLY A 251 -26.41 4.54 1.63
N ASN A 252 -25.75 5.67 1.88
CA ASN A 252 -24.31 5.79 2.10
C ASN A 252 -23.91 5.31 3.51
N LYS A 253 -22.61 5.07 3.74
CA LYS A 253 -22.09 4.57 5.03
C LYS A 253 -22.59 5.39 6.23
N ASN A 254 -22.59 6.72 6.11
CA ASN A 254 -23.01 7.63 7.17
C ASN A 254 -24.49 7.41 7.52
N GLN A 255 -25.36 7.35 6.51
CA GLN A 255 -26.80 7.09 6.67
C GLN A 255 -27.08 5.70 7.27
N LEU A 256 -26.27 4.68 6.95
CA LEU A 256 -26.39 3.35 7.56
C LEU A 256 -25.96 3.38 9.04
N SER A 257 -24.88 4.12 9.33
CA SER A 257 -24.35 4.27 10.69
C SER A 257 -25.29 5.07 11.59
N GLU A 258 -25.91 6.14 11.09
CA GLU A 258 -26.88 6.97 11.81
C GLU A 258 -28.11 6.16 12.18
N ARG A 259 -28.69 5.40 11.24
CA ARG A 259 -29.84 4.52 11.52
C ARG A 259 -29.52 3.46 12.57
N LEU A 260 -28.32 2.86 12.53
CA LEU A 260 -27.88 1.93 13.56
C LEU A 260 -27.72 2.62 14.92
N LEU A 261 -27.11 3.81 14.95
CA LEU A 261 -26.94 4.58 16.17
C LEU A 261 -28.28 5.03 16.76
N GLU A 262 -29.24 5.43 15.92
CA GLU A 262 -30.58 5.84 16.32
C GLU A 262 -31.38 4.66 16.88
N TYR A 263 -31.31 3.50 16.24
CA TYR A 263 -31.92 2.28 16.76
C TYR A 263 -31.35 1.86 18.11
N GLU A 264 -30.01 1.86 18.27
CA GLU A 264 -29.39 1.50 19.54
C GLU A 264 -29.61 2.56 20.65
N LYS A 265 -29.87 3.83 20.29
CA LYS A 265 -30.31 4.86 21.26
C LYS A 265 -31.76 4.64 21.73
N ASN A 266 -32.62 4.13 20.84
CA ASN A 266 -34.06 3.96 21.09
C ASN A 266 -34.44 2.56 21.62
N ARG A 267 -33.44 1.76 22.01
CA ARG A 267 -33.59 0.35 22.40
C ARG A 267 -33.33 0.09 23.88
#